data_AF-A0A4R4N556-F1
#
_entry.id   AF-A0A4R4N556-F1
#
_cell.length_a   1.000
_cell.length_b   1.000
_cell.length_c   1.000
_cell.angle_alpha   90.00
_cell.angle_beta   90.00
_cell.angle_gamma   90.00
#
_symmetry.space_group_name_H-M   'P 1'
#
loop_
_entity.id
_entity.type
_entity.pdbx_description
1 polymer ?
#
loop_
_entity_poly.entity_id
_entity_poly.type
_entity_poly.pdbx_seq_one_letter_code
_entity_poly.pdbx_strand_id
1 'polypeptide(L)'
;MTAMISASELATALGPGVPPEDRPVLLDVRYRLGGPPGLPEYAAGHLPGAVYVDLDSELAAPPGAAGRHPLPDADVFGTAMRRAGVSHDRDVVVYDAAQGWGAARAWWLLRWAGHERTRVLDGGLAAWAGELTEEIPVPAEGDFVPRPGQLPTLDADGAAELARRGVLLDARAGERYRG
;
A
#
# COMPACT_ATOMS: atom_id res chain seq x y z
N MET A 1 7.09 -7.93 -14.74
CA MET A 1 5.94 -8.16 -13.85
C MET A 1 4.98 -6.99 -13.97
N THR A 2 3.66 -7.24 -14.00
CA THR A 2 2.64 -6.19 -14.01
C THR A 2 2.53 -5.53 -12.63
N ALA A 3 2.13 -4.25 -12.58
CA ALA A 3 1.93 -3.52 -11.32
C ALA A 3 0.60 -3.88 -10.63
N MET A 4 -0.28 -4.59 -11.33
CA MET A 4 -1.64 -4.91 -10.89
C MET A 4 -1.89 -6.41 -10.97
N ILE A 5 -2.82 -6.89 -10.13
CA ILE A 5 -3.38 -8.24 -10.13
C ILE A 5 -4.90 -8.12 -10.15
N SER A 6 -5.57 -8.90 -11.00
CA SER A 6 -7.05 -8.92 -11.02
C SER A 6 -7.60 -9.71 -9.82
N ALA A 7 -8.86 -9.47 -9.46
CA ALA A 7 -9.52 -10.21 -8.39
C ALA A 7 -9.59 -11.73 -8.66
N SER A 8 -9.75 -12.15 -9.91
CA SER A 8 -9.77 -13.56 -10.29
C SER A 8 -8.39 -14.23 -10.19
N GLU A 9 -7.32 -13.53 -10.60
CA GLU A 9 -5.94 -14.00 -10.40
C GLU A 9 -5.60 -14.09 -8.91
N LEU A 10 -6.01 -13.10 -8.11
CA LEU A 10 -5.82 -13.13 -6.66
C LEU A 10 -6.58 -14.30 -6.02
N ALA A 11 -7.84 -14.52 -6.41
CA ALA A 11 -8.63 -15.65 -5.92
C ALA A 11 -7.97 -17.00 -6.24
N THR A 12 -7.35 -17.12 -7.42
CA THR A 12 -6.57 -18.30 -7.78
C THR A 12 -5.34 -18.46 -6.89
N ALA A 13 -4.61 -17.37 -6.62
CA ALA A 13 -3.43 -17.37 -5.76
C ALA A 13 -3.74 -17.65 -4.28
N LEU A 14 -4.98 -17.41 -3.83
CA LEU A 14 -5.47 -17.73 -2.49
C LEU A 14 -6.25 -19.05 -2.42
N GLY A 15 -6.37 -19.74 -3.56
CA GLY A 15 -7.28 -20.85 -3.75
C GLY A 15 -6.95 -22.10 -2.92
N PRO A 16 -7.91 -23.05 -2.84
CA PRO A 16 -7.70 -24.31 -2.15
C PRO A 16 -6.51 -25.07 -2.75
N GLY A 17 -5.64 -25.59 -1.89
CA GLY A 17 -4.43 -26.32 -2.29
C GLY A 17 -3.18 -25.46 -2.45
N VAL A 18 -3.29 -24.12 -2.39
CA VAL A 18 -2.10 -23.25 -2.30
C VAL A 18 -1.63 -23.19 -0.83
N PRO A 19 -0.40 -23.64 -0.52
CA PRO A 19 0.16 -23.57 0.83
C PRO A 19 0.16 -22.13 1.36
N PRO A 20 -0.12 -21.90 2.65
CA PRO A 20 -0.09 -20.55 3.21
C PRO A 20 1.20 -19.80 2.96
N GLU A 21 2.36 -20.45 2.90
CA GLU A 21 3.68 -19.88 2.62
C GLU A 21 3.83 -19.33 1.20
N ASP A 22 3.11 -19.91 0.23
CA ASP A 22 3.17 -19.54 -1.19
C ASP A 22 2.16 -18.44 -1.56
N ARG A 23 1.21 -18.13 -0.68
CA ARG A 23 0.21 -17.08 -0.92
C ARG A 23 0.83 -15.69 -0.84
N PRO A 24 0.37 -14.70 -1.63
CA PRO A 24 0.82 -13.33 -1.42
C PRO A 24 0.43 -12.83 -0.03
N VAL A 25 1.26 -11.97 0.56
CA VAL A 25 0.87 -11.17 1.72
C VAL A 25 -0.14 -10.13 1.27
N LEU A 26 -1.26 -10.01 1.98
CA LEU A 26 -2.32 -9.07 1.64
C LEU A 26 -2.28 -7.90 2.61
N LEU A 27 -2.17 -6.67 2.08
CA LEU A 27 -2.18 -5.45 2.88
C LEU A 27 -3.44 -4.65 2.58
N ASP A 28 -4.29 -4.49 3.60
CA ASP A 28 -5.42 -3.58 3.57
C ASP A 28 -4.96 -2.19 4.02
N VAL A 29 -4.93 -1.25 3.10
CA VAL A 29 -4.45 0.11 3.34
C VAL A 29 -5.56 1.13 3.11
N ARG A 30 -6.80 0.74 3.45
CA ARG A 30 -7.97 1.61 3.28
C ARG A 30 -7.80 2.92 4.04
N TYR A 31 -8.01 4.01 3.32
CA TYR A 31 -7.82 5.37 3.80
C TYR A 31 -8.92 6.28 3.24
N ARG A 32 -9.42 7.19 4.09
CA ARG A 32 -10.39 8.21 3.69
C ARG A 32 -9.86 9.59 4.07
N LEU A 33 -9.71 10.47 3.08
CA LEU A 33 -9.23 11.83 3.30
C LEU A 33 -10.18 12.62 4.21
N GLY A 34 -9.73 12.93 5.42
CA GLY A 34 -10.56 13.63 6.42
C GLY A 34 -11.70 12.79 7.00
N GLY A 35 -11.70 11.48 6.74
CA GLY A 35 -12.66 10.53 7.30
C GLY A 35 -12.17 9.89 8.61
N PRO A 36 -12.99 9.00 9.20
CA PRO A 36 -12.55 8.18 10.33
C PRO A 36 -11.41 7.23 9.93
N PRO A 37 -10.66 6.68 10.92
CA PRO A 37 -9.67 5.64 10.69
C PRO A 37 -10.26 4.43 9.95
N GLY A 38 -9.45 3.75 9.15
CA GLY A 38 -9.87 2.58 8.36
C GLY A 38 -10.06 1.31 9.18
N LEU A 39 -9.41 1.22 10.35
CA LEU A 39 -9.38 0.02 11.17
C LEU A 39 -10.76 -0.57 11.53
N PRO A 40 -11.78 0.22 11.95
CA PRO A 40 -13.11 -0.33 12.23
C PRO A 40 -13.79 -0.95 11.00
N GLU A 41 -13.60 -0.35 9.82
CA GLU A 41 -14.17 -0.89 8.57
C GLU A 41 -13.45 -2.17 8.16
N TYR A 42 -12.14 -2.23 8.35
CA TYR A 42 -11.36 -3.46 8.13
C TYR A 42 -11.82 -4.58 9.07
N ALA A 43 -12.00 -4.29 10.35
CA ALA A 43 -12.45 -5.28 11.33
C ALA A 43 -13.86 -5.82 11.02
N ALA A 44 -14.71 -5.03 10.37
CA ALA A 44 -16.05 -5.44 9.92
C ALA A 44 -16.05 -6.22 8.61
N GLY A 45 -14.92 -6.34 7.90
CA GLY A 45 -14.83 -7.07 6.65
C GLY A 45 -13.59 -6.73 5.82
N HIS A 46 -12.77 -7.74 5.55
CA HIS A 46 -11.56 -7.65 4.74
C HIS A 46 -11.28 -8.96 3.98
N LEU A 47 -10.28 -8.94 3.09
CA LEU A 47 -9.88 -10.17 2.38
C LEU A 47 -9.30 -11.19 3.37
N PRO A 48 -9.61 -12.49 3.24
CA PRO A 48 -9.06 -13.52 4.12
C PRO A 48 -7.53 -13.48 4.18
N GLY A 49 -6.99 -13.32 5.39
CA GLY A 49 -5.54 -13.24 5.65
C GLY A 49 -4.91 -11.86 5.41
N ALA A 50 -5.69 -10.83 5.08
CA ALA A 50 -5.17 -9.47 4.96
C ALA A 50 -4.89 -8.83 6.31
N VAL A 51 -3.80 -8.07 6.38
CA VAL A 51 -3.43 -7.29 7.55
C VAL A 51 -3.68 -5.81 7.26
N TYR A 52 -4.35 -5.13 8.18
CA TYR A 52 -4.49 -3.68 8.12
C TYR A 52 -3.14 -2.99 8.35
N VAL A 53 -2.79 -2.09 7.44
CA VAL A 53 -1.63 -1.19 7.58
C VAL A 53 -2.12 0.25 7.48
N ASP A 54 -1.89 1.00 8.55
CA ASP A 54 -2.43 2.35 8.69
C ASP A 54 -1.62 3.37 7.87
N LEU A 55 -2.30 4.09 6.97
CA LEU A 55 -1.62 5.01 6.07
C LEU A 55 -0.95 6.16 6.82
N ASP A 56 -1.62 6.74 7.81
CA ASP A 56 -1.17 7.96 8.48
C ASP A 56 0.00 7.67 9.44
N SER A 57 0.00 6.50 10.11
CA SER A 57 0.99 6.16 11.14
C SER A 57 2.10 5.21 10.68
N GLU A 58 1.87 4.40 9.64
CA GLU A 58 2.83 3.37 9.20
C GLU A 58 3.38 3.63 7.80
N LEU A 59 2.64 4.36 6.95
CA LEU A 59 3.03 4.68 5.58
C LEU A 59 3.36 6.17 5.37
N ALA A 60 3.44 6.94 6.46
CA ALA A 60 3.81 8.34 6.45
C ALA A 60 4.51 8.75 7.75
N ALA A 61 5.37 9.75 7.65
CA ALA A 61 5.78 10.51 8.83
C ALA A 61 4.69 11.53 9.20
N PRO A 62 4.74 12.13 10.40
CA PRO A 62 3.79 13.16 10.80
C PRO A 62 3.75 14.34 9.81
N PRO A 63 2.57 14.94 9.59
CA PRO A 63 2.43 16.09 8.71
C PRO A 63 3.25 17.29 9.22
N GLY A 64 3.77 18.10 8.30
CA GLY A 64 4.57 19.26 8.66
C GLY A 64 5.12 20.00 7.44
N ALA A 65 6.32 20.55 7.58
CA ALA A 65 6.98 21.31 6.50
C ALA A 65 7.19 20.48 5.22
N ALA A 66 7.33 19.15 5.34
CA ALA A 66 7.45 18.22 4.21
C ALA A 66 6.09 17.79 3.60
N GLY A 67 4.98 18.41 4.01
CA GLY A 67 3.64 18.14 3.49
C GLY A 67 2.78 17.25 4.39
N ARG A 68 1.69 16.72 3.83
CA ARG A 68 0.65 15.97 4.57
C ARG A 68 1.06 14.54 4.89
N HIS A 69 1.70 13.85 3.94
CA HIS A 69 2.15 12.46 4.07
C HIS A 69 3.62 12.33 3.61
N PRO A 70 4.58 12.90 4.35
CA PRO A 70 5.99 12.75 4.04
C PRO A 70 6.41 11.26 4.05
N LEU A 71 7.59 10.95 3.51
CA LEU A 71 8.14 9.60 3.60
C LEU A 71 8.25 9.14 5.06
N PRO A 72 7.87 7.90 5.39
CA PRO A 72 8.00 7.39 6.75
C PRO A 72 9.47 7.18 7.11
N ASP A 73 9.73 7.10 8.42
CA ASP A 73 10.98 6.53 8.91
C ASP A 73 11.10 5.07 8.44
N ALA A 74 12.29 4.69 7.99
CA ALA A 74 12.51 3.38 7.39
C ALA A 74 12.30 2.24 8.39
N ASP A 75 12.66 2.44 9.67
CA ASP A 75 12.51 1.42 10.70
C ASP A 75 11.04 1.26 11.11
N VAL A 76 10.29 2.36 11.18
CA VAL A 76 8.83 2.34 11.39
C VAL A 76 8.15 1.56 10.28
N PHE A 77 8.42 1.92 9.02
CA PHE A 77 7.85 1.23 7.86
C PHE A 77 8.25 -0.26 7.82
N GLY A 78 9.55 -0.55 8.01
CA GLY A 78 10.05 -1.93 8.02
C GLY A 78 9.42 -2.78 9.12
N THR A 79 9.21 -2.22 10.31
CA THR A 79 8.53 -2.89 11.43
C THR A 79 7.08 -3.21 11.09
N ALA A 80 6.34 -2.25 10.50
CA ALA A 80 4.97 -2.48 10.07
C ALA A 80 4.87 -3.58 8.99
N MET A 81 5.78 -3.58 8.02
CA MET A 81 5.82 -4.60 6.96
C MET A 81 6.13 -6.00 7.51
N ARG A 82 7.14 -6.13 8.40
CA ARG A 82 7.44 -7.43 9.04
C ARG A 82 6.30 -7.92 9.92
N ARG A 83 5.66 -7.04 10.69
CA ARG A 83 4.44 -7.36 11.48
C ARG A 83 3.32 -7.89 10.57
N ALA A 84 3.19 -7.34 9.37
CA ALA A 84 2.22 -7.80 8.38
C ALA A 84 2.61 -9.10 7.66
N GLY A 85 3.77 -9.70 7.99
CA GLY A 85 4.27 -10.93 7.38
C GLY A 85 5.02 -10.74 6.07
N VAL A 86 5.40 -9.50 5.72
CA VAL A 86 6.19 -9.23 4.51
C VAL A 86 7.60 -9.78 4.68
N SER A 87 8.01 -10.64 3.75
CA SER A 87 9.35 -11.20 3.61
C SER A 87 9.91 -10.92 2.23
N HIS A 88 11.23 -10.96 2.09
CA HIS A 88 11.94 -10.57 0.87
C HIS A 88 11.58 -11.42 -0.38
N ASP A 89 11.22 -12.68 -0.19
CA ASP A 89 10.93 -13.66 -1.24
C ASP A 89 9.45 -13.81 -1.57
N ARG A 90 8.59 -13.08 -0.85
CA ARG A 90 7.15 -13.24 -0.91
C ARG A 90 6.47 -12.13 -1.69
N ASP A 91 5.50 -12.51 -2.53
CA ASP A 91 4.67 -11.54 -3.24
C ASP A 91 3.82 -10.76 -2.24
N VAL A 92 3.63 -9.47 -2.51
CA VAL A 92 2.73 -8.59 -1.75
C VAL A 92 1.63 -8.07 -2.66
N VAL A 93 0.39 -8.15 -2.21
CA VAL A 93 -0.76 -7.52 -2.85
C VAL A 93 -1.35 -6.48 -1.90
N VAL A 94 -1.37 -5.23 -2.34
CA VAL A 94 -1.97 -4.11 -1.59
C VAL A 94 -3.31 -3.76 -2.20
N TYR A 95 -4.27 -3.40 -1.36
CA TYR A 95 -5.58 -2.93 -1.80
C TYR A 95 -6.16 -1.90 -0.84
N ASP A 96 -7.16 -1.16 -1.32
CA ASP A 96 -8.02 -0.36 -0.47
C ASP A 96 -9.49 -0.55 -0.87
N ALA A 97 -10.38 0.10 -0.13
CA ALA A 97 -11.82 0.06 -0.34
C ALA A 97 -12.37 1.32 -1.05
N ALA A 98 -11.50 2.14 -1.64
CA ALA A 98 -11.87 3.46 -2.14
C ALA A 98 -11.19 3.78 -3.48
N GLN A 99 -10.52 4.93 -3.59
CA GLN A 99 -9.98 5.46 -4.85
C GLN A 99 -8.60 4.91 -5.23
N GLY A 100 -8.07 3.89 -4.53
CA GLY A 100 -6.72 3.38 -4.79
C GLY A 100 -5.60 4.22 -4.18
N TRP A 101 -5.89 5.29 -3.43
CA TRP A 101 -4.88 6.19 -2.87
C TRP A 101 -3.95 5.50 -1.89
N GLY A 102 -4.53 4.71 -0.98
CA GLY A 102 -3.74 3.99 0.01
C GLY A 102 -2.96 2.86 -0.64
N ALA A 103 -3.62 2.11 -1.54
CA ALA A 103 -2.98 1.02 -2.26
C ALA A 103 -1.80 1.51 -3.10
N ALA A 104 -1.95 2.61 -3.84
CA ALA A 104 -0.88 3.20 -4.63
C ALA A 104 0.28 3.69 -3.74
N ARG A 105 0.00 4.28 -2.58
CA ARG A 105 1.02 4.72 -1.61
C ARG A 105 1.83 3.54 -1.08
N ALA A 106 1.17 2.48 -0.64
CA ALA A 106 1.83 1.26 -0.14
C ALA A 106 2.66 0.57 -1.23
N TRP A 107 2.10 0.44 -2.43
CA TRP A 107 2.79 -0.10 -3.60
C TRP A 107 4.07 0.69 -3.91
N TRP A 108 3.99 2.01 -3.95
CA TRP A 108 5.15 2.85 -4.22
C TRP A 108 6.20 2.75 -3.12
N LEU A 109 5.80 2.76 -1.84
CA LEU A 109 6.73 2.67 -0.71
C LEU A 109 7.48 1.34 -0.64
N LEU A 110 6.78 0.22 -0.85
CA LEU A 110 7.40 -1.11 -0.91
C LEU A 110 8.48 -1.15 -1.98
N ARG A 111 8.19 -0.62 -3.18
CA ARG A 111 9.17 -0.55 -4.27
C ARG A 111 10.31 0.44 -3.99
N TRP A 112 10.01 1.61 -3.44
CA TRP A 112 11.01 2.60 -3.01
C TRP A 112 11.97 2.03 -1.95
N ALA A 113 11.47 1.14 -1.09
CA ALA A 113 12.23 0.40 -0.11
C ALA A 113 12.79 -0.94 -0.64
N GLY A 114 12.71 -1.19 -1.96
CA GLY A 114 13.37 -2.31 -2.62
C GLY A 114 12.63 -3.65 -2.60
N HIS A 115 11.33 -3.66 -2.35
CA HIS A 115 10.42 -4.79 -2.57
C HIS A 115 9.73 -4.68 -3.93
N GLU A 116 10.28 -5.31 -4.97
CA GLU A 116 9.73 -5.18 -6.33
C GLU A 116 8.51 -6.07 -6.59
N ARG A 117 8.34 -7.13 -5.78
CA ARG A 117 7.27 -8.14 -5.90
C ARG A 117 5.96 -7.65 -5.31
N THR A 118 5.57 -6.41 -5.63
CA THR A 118 4.37 -5.76 -5.12
C THR A 118 3.39 -5.45 -6.24
N ARG A 119 2.13 -5.84 -6.06
CA ARG A 119 1.03 -5.59 -6.98
C ARG A 119 -0.15 -4.92 -6.26
N VAL A 120 -0.90 -4.11 -7.00
CA VAL A 120 -2.17 -3.52 -6.53
C VAL A 120 -3.33 -4.41 -6.98
N LEU A 121 -4.29 -4.69 -6.09
CA LEU A 121 -5.54 -5.34 -6.49
C LEU A 121 -6.36 -4.40 -7.39
N ASP A 122 -6.54 -4.78 -8.65
CA ASP A 122 -7.33 -4.02 -9.61
C ASP A 122 -8.81 -3.95 -9.19
N GLY A 123 -9.35 -2.73 -9.14
CA GLY A 123 -10.69 -2.44 -8.63
C GLY A 123 -10.84 -2.50 -7.11
N GLY A 124 -9.76 -2.77 -6.36
CA GLY A 124 -9.75 -2.79 -4.89
C GLY A 124 -10.71 -3.81 -4.28
N LEU A 125 -11.14 -3.56 -3.04
CA LEU A 125 -12.06 -4.45 -2.32
C LEU A 125 -13.39 -4.63 -3.05
N ALA A 126 -13.87 -3.61 -3.77
CA ALA A 126 -15.14 -3.66 -4.50
C ALA A 126 -15.13 -4.65 -5.68
N ALA A 127 -13.97 -4.98 -6.23
CA ALA A 127 -13.84 -5.98 -7.30
C ALA A 127 -13.71 -7.41 -6.77
N TRP A 128 -13.55 -7.59 -5.45
CA TRP A 128 -13.46 -8.91 -4.86
C TRP A 128 -14.82 -9.61 -4.86
N ALA A 129 -14.87 -10.79 -5.50
CA ALA A 129 -16.10 -11.58 -5.61
C ALA A 129 -16.17 -12.73 -4.58
N GLY A 130 -15.12 -12.93 -3.78
CA GLY A 130 -15.11 -13.93 -2.71
C GLY A 130 -15.72 -13.40 -1.42
N GLU A 131 -15.87 -14.28 -0.44
CA GLU A 131 -16.31 -13.90 0.90
C GLU A 131 -15.26 -12.99 1.57
N LEU A 132 -15.77 -12.02 2.33
CA LEU A 132 -14.96 -11.26 3.28
C LEU A 132 -14.94 -11.97 4.62
N THR A 133 -13.95 -11.66 5.44
CA THR A 133 -13.86 -12.16 6.81
C THR A 133 -13.74 -11.03 7.82
N GLU A 134 -14.16 -11.31 9.05
CA GLU A 134 -13.91 -10.50 10.24
C GLU A 134 -12.75 -11.09 11.09
N GLU A 135 -12.21 -12.25 10.70
CA GLU A 135 -11.10 -12.90 11.38
C GLU A 135 -9.81 -12.09 11.21
N ILE A 136 -9.29 -11.53 12.30
CA ILE A 136 -8.04 -10.78 12.30
C ILE A 136 -6.85 -11.75 12.27
N PRO A 137 -6.06 -11.81 11.18
CA PRO A 137 -4.96 -12.73 11.09
C PRO A 137 -3.79 -12.32 12.00
N VAL A 138 -3.04 -13.31 12.46
CA VAL A 138 -1.76 -13.12 13.17
C VAL A 138 -0.69 -13.87 12.36
N PRO A 139 -0.12 -13.25 11.32
CA PRO A 139 0.91 -13.90 10.51
C PRO A 139 2.19 -14.10 11.33
N ALA A 140 3.03 -15.04 10.89
CA ALA A 140 4.41 -15.09 11.34
C ALA A 140 5.12 -13.78 10.94
N GLU A 141 6.00 -13.30 11.81
CA GLU A 141 6.79 -12.10 11.51
C GLU A 141 7.68 -12.36 10.29
N GLY A 142 7.61 -11.45 9.32
CA GLY A 142 8.40 -11.53 8.10
C GLY A 142 9.84 -11.03 8.31
N ASP A 143 10.68 -11.17 7.28
CA ASP A 143 12.10 -10.82 7.31
C ASP A 143 12.45 -9.54 6.52
N PHE A 144 11.45 -8.76 6.12
CA PHE A 144 11.64 -7.57 5.31
C PHE A 144 12.63 -6.56 5.92
N VAL A 145 13.66 -6.22 5.14
CA VAL A 145 14.63 -5.16 5.44
C VAL A 145 14.47 -4.03 4.41
N PRO A 146 13.98 -2.85 4.81
CA PRO A 146 13.78 -1.75 3.89
C PRO A 146 15.13 -1.24 3.37
N ARG A 147 15.19 -1.01 2.05
CA ARG A 147 16.31 -0.38 1.36
C ARG A 147 15.85 0.91 0.66
N PRO A 148 15.58 1.99 1.40
CA PRO A 148 15.12 3.27 0.83
C PRO A 148 15.93 3.75 -0.38
N GLY A 149 15.27 4.50 -1.26
CA GLY A 149 15.94 5.17 -2.39
C GLY A 149 16.02 4.35 -3.68
N GLN A 150 15.27 3.24 -3.81
CA GLN A 150 15.21 2.48 -5.06
C GLN A 150 14.33 3.14 -6.14
N LEU A 151 13.54 4.15 -5.76
CA LEU A 151 12.73 4.96 -6.67
C LEU A 151 13.09 6.44 -6.50
N PRO A 152 13.06 7.23 -7.59
CA PRO A 152 13.37 8.65 -7.53
C PRO A 152 12.35 9.41 -6.68
N THR A 153 12.84 10.41 -5.96
CA THR A 153 12.06 11.36 -5.17
C THR A 153 12.44 12.77 -5.57
N LEU A 154 11.53 13.72 -5.37
CA LEU A 154 11.79 15.14 -5.51
C LEU A 154 11.42 15.84 -4.21
N ASP A 155 12.24 16.81 -3.80
CA ASP A 155 11.86 17.81 -2.81
C ASP A 155 11.15 19.00 -3.51
N ALA A 156 10.78 20.01 -2.73
CA ALA A 156 10.06 21.17 -3.24
C ALA A 156 10.87 21.96 -4.28
N ASP A 157 12.18 22.12 -4.06
CA ASP A 157 13.06 22.87 -4.97
C ASP A 157 13.27 22.11 -6.28
N GLY A 158 13.49 20.79 -6.20
CA GLY A 158 13.60 19.91 -7.37
C GLY A 158 12.31 19.86 -8.18
N ALA A 159 11.15 19.83 -7.51
CA ALA A 159 9.85 19.92 -8.19
C ALA A 159 9.68 21.29 -8.91
N ALA A 160 10.08 22.39 -8.27
CA ALA A 160 10.03 23.72 -8.88
C ALA A 160 10.97 23.84 -10.09
N GLU A 161 12.14 23.21 -10.05
CA GLU A 161 13.03 23.13 -11.21
C GLU A 161 12.43 22.30 -12.35
N LEU A 162 11.91 21.10 -12.04
CA LEU A 162 11.30 20.22 -13.03
C LEU A 162 10.12 20.90 -13.73
N ALA A 163 9.30 21.65 -13.00
CA ALA A 163 8.19 22.43 -13.57
C ALA A 163 8.64 23.46 -14.62
N ARG A 164 9.88 23.95 -14.55
CA ARG A 164 10.43 24.90 -15.54
C ARG A 164 11.08 24.21 -16.74
N ARG A 165 11.61 23.00 -16.56
CA ARG A 165 12.51 22.35 -17.52
C ARG A 165 11.96 21.06 -18.12
N GLY A 166 10.84 20.56 -17.60
CA GLY A 166 10.24 19.30 -18.03
C GLY A 166 8.74 19.25 -17.75
N VAL A 167 8.23 18.05 -17.52
CA VAL A 167 6.81 17.79 -17.27
C VAL A 167 6.63 17.41 -15.81
N LEU A 168 5.84 18.21 -15.09
CA LEU A 168 5.38 17.92 -13.73
C LEU A 168 3.87 17.69 -13.76
N LEU A 169 3.43 16.52 -13.30
CA LEU A 169 2.02 16.13 -13.29
C LEU A 169 1.45 16.27 -11.88
N ASP A 170 0.26 16.87 -11.78
CA ASP A 170 -0.50 16.96 -10.54
C ASP A 170 -1.69 16.01 -10.60
N ALA A 171 -1.77 15.08 -9.65
CA ALA A 171 -2.82 14.07 -9.58
C ALA A 171 -4.07 14.56 -8.81
N ARG A 172 -4.10 15.81 -8.34
CA ARG A 172 -5.29 16.39 -7.69
C ARG A 172 -6.40 16.61 -8.72
N ALA A 173 -7.63 16.64 -8.21
CA ALA A 173 -8.80 17.02 -9.00
C ALA A 173 -8.63 18.42 -9.61
N GLY A 174 -9.24 18.62 -10.79
CA GLY A 174 -8.95 19.79 -11.63
C GLY A 174 -9.31 21.13 -10.98
N GLU A 175 -10.32 21.17 -10.12
CA GLU A 175 -10.67 22.35 -9.33
C GLU A 175 -9.58 22.68 -8.31
N ARG A 176 -9.01 21.68 -7.62
CA ARG A 176 -7.93 21.87 -6.66
C ARG A 176 -6.61 22.25 -7.31
N TYR A 177 -6.40 21.84 -8.56
CA TYR A 177 -5.23 22.23 -9.35
C TYR A 177 -5.27 23.71 -9.74
N ARG A 178 -6.46 24.22 -10.12
CA ARG A 178 -6.62 25.60 -10.61
C ARG A 178 -6.61 26.67 -9.52
N GLY A 179 -6.79 26.28 -8.25
CA GLY A 179 -6.85 27.20 -7.10
C GLY A 179 -8.26 27.50 -6.68
#